data_AF-A0A7L4ZYI1-F1
#
_entry.id   AF-A0A7L4ZYI1-F1
#
_cell.length_a   1.000
_cell.length_b   1.000
_cell.length_c   1.000
_cell.angle_alpha   90.00
_cell.angle_beta   90.00
_cell.angle_gamma   90.00
#
_symmetry.space_group_name_H-M   'P 1'
#
loop_
_entity.id
_entity.type
_entity.pdbx_description
1 polymer ?
#
loop_
_entity_poly.entity_id
_entity_poly.type
_entity_poly.pdbx_seq_one_letter_code
_entity_poly.pdbx_strand_id
1 'polypeptide(L)'
;MAVNPDDPTIPVNCEDAVLPTGLAAADCYTPELNYGPIVNLYLTKTPFAAPPTLVEVTRRLALASTDDEQLVGPIVVQLSRAAATGNTIRVNGVDYDAATVSSYDVTMQDTSDANYDLARATQGGGIKRYVYGVDQNNNWFGGQNGITGGQSTIKLRVVLPTGETDLQTLTGTVSGLGKFDPKRIASPVAAVFG
;
A
#
# COMPACT_ATOMS: atom_id res chain seq x y z
N MET A 1 -13.36 -28.31 0.74
CA MET A 1 -13.45 -28.62 2.19
C MET A 1 -14.16 -27.45 2.83
N ALA A 2 -15.16 -27.69 3.68
CA ALA A 2 -15.84 -26.61 4.39
C ALA A 2 -14.83 -25.98 5.38
N VAL A 3 -14.66 -24.66 5.30
CA VAL A 3 -13.66 -23.93 6.10
C VAL A 3 -14.19 -23.78 7.53
N ASN A 4 -13.34 -24.06 8.51
CA ASN A 4 -13.67 -23.91 9.92
C ASN A 4 -13.60 -22.42 10.30
N PRO A 5 -14.69 -21.76 10.70
CA PRO A 5 -14.68 -20.36 11.13
C PRO A 5 -13.80 -20.13 12.37
N ASP A 6 -13.45 -21.19 13.11
CA ASP A 6 -12.60 -21.13 14.29
C ASP A 6 -11.10 -21.37 14.00
N ASP A 7 -10.64 -21.26 12.75
CA ASP A 7 -9.21 -21.45 12.43
C ASP A 7 -8.37 -20.24 12.94
N PRO A 8 -7.45 -20.44 13.89
CA PRO A 8 -6.65 -19.36 14.50
C PRO A 8 -5.66 -18.70 13.54
N THR A 9 -5.51 -19.20 12.31
CA THR A 9 -4.74 -18.56 11.24
C THR A 9 -5.55 -17.51 10.46
N ILE A 10 -6.86 -17.39 10.75
CA ILE A 10 -7.74 -16.37 10.17
C ILE A 10 -7.39 -15.01 10.80
N PRO A 11 -7.16 -13.95 10.00
CA PRO A 11 -7.01 -12.60 10.54
C PRO A 11 -8.23 -12.23 11.39
N VAL A 12 -7.99 -11.71 12.61
CA VAL A 12 -8.95 -11.41 13.71
C VAL A 12 -10.11 -10.46 13.34
N ASN A 13 -10.28 -10.13 12.06
CA ASN A 13 -11.18 -9.10 11.58
C ASN A 13 -11.75 -9.41 10.18
N CYS A 14 -11.81 -10.69 9.78
CA CYS A 14 -12.58 -11.13 8.60
C CYS A 14 -14.10 -11.14 8.85
N GLU A 15 -14.54 -11.37 10.09
CA GLU A 15 -15.97 -11.43 10.45
C GLU A 15 -16.59 -10.05 10.70
N ASP A 16 -15.79 -9.08 11.14
CA ASP A 16 -16.24 -7.74 11.56
C ASP A 16 -16.10 -6.64 10.48
N ALA A 17 -15.50 -6.95 9.33
CA ALA A 17 -15.26 -5.98 8.26
C ALA A 17 -16.32 -6.09 7.15
N VAL A 18 -16.93 -4.96 6.78
CA VAL A 18 -17.70 -4.86 5.53
C VAL A 18 -16.74 -5.04 4.36
N LEU A 19 -16.77 -6.23 3.73
CA LEU A 19 -15.96 -6.51 2.56
C LEU A 19 -16.45 -5.67 1.35
N PRO A 20 -15.53 -5.18 0.49
CA PRO A 20 -15.90 -4.55 -0.77
C PRO A 20 -16.77 -5.45 -1.65
N THR A 21 -17.62 -4.82 -2.45
CA THR A 21 -18.42 -5.50 -3.47
C THR A 21 -17.52 -6.34 -4.40
N GLY A 22 -17.76 -7.65 -4.45
CA GLY A 22 -17.01 -8.60 -5.28
C GLY A 22 -16.06 -9.53 -4.52
N LEU A 23 -15.92 -9.35 -3.21
CA LEU A 23 -15.18 -10.26 -2.33
C LEU A 23 -16.15 -11.11 -1.49
N ALA A 24 -15.90 -12.41 -1.43
CA ALA A 24 -16.64 -13.32 -0.56
C ALA A 24 -15.91 -13.49 0.77
N ALA A 25 -16.64 -13.84 1.84
CA ALA A 25 -16.01 -14.19 3.12
C ALA A 25 -14.96 -15.31 2.96
N ALA A 26 -15.19 -16.25 2.03
CA ALA A 26 -14.23 -17.30 1.65
C ALA A 26 -12.87 -16.79 1.15
N ASP A 27 -12.82 -15.63 0.48
CA ASP A 27 -11.56 -15.02 0.02
C ASP A 27 -10.71 -14.52 1.21
N CYS A 28 -11.35 -14.26 2.37
CA CYS A 28 -10.69 -13.87 3.61
C CYS A 28 -10.12 -15.08 4.38
N TYR A 29 -10.75 -16.26 4.25
CA TYR A 29 -10.38 -17.48 5.00
C TYR A 29 -9.32 -18.34 4.30
N THR A 30 -9.18 -18.23 2.97
CA THR A 30 -8.12 -18.92 2.21
C THR A 30 -7.42 -17.91 1.31
N PRO A 31 -6.58 -17.03 1.89
CA PRO A 31 -5.84 -16.07 1.11
C PRO A 31 -4.94 -16.76 0.09
N GLU A 32 -4.91 -16.22 -1.13
CA GLU A 32 -3.96 -16.65 -2.14
C GLU A 32 -2.55 -16.19 -1.74
N LEU A 33 -1.76 -17.12 -1.16
CA LEU A 33 -0.37 -16.88 -0.80
C LEU A 33 0.49 -16.77 -2.05
N ASN A 34 0.84 -15.55 -2.42
CA ASN A 34 1.73 -15.31 -3.53
C ASN A 34 2.94 -14.50 -3.10
N TYR A 35 4.11 -15.07 -3.36
CA TYR A 35 5.40 -14.50 -3.04
C TYR A 35 5.92 -13.75 -4.28
N GLY A 36 5.96 -12.43 -4.21
CA GLY A 36 6.51 -11.58 -5.25
C GLY A 36 6.85 -10.20 -4.71
N PRO A 37 7.94 -9.58 -5.19
CA PRO A 37 8.27 -8.22 -4.81
C PRO A 37 7.19 -7.26 -5.31
N ILE A 38 6.89 -6.30 -4.46
CA ILE A 38 6.14 -5.11 -4.81
C ILE A 38 7.10 -4.19 -5.53
N VAL A 39 6.72 -3.69 -6.70
CA VAL A 39 7.61 -2.89 -7.57
C VAL A 39 7.17 -1.44 -7.64
N ASN A 40 5.86 -1.18 -7.58
CA ASN A 40 5.33 0.18 -7.54
C ASN A 40 4.34 0.37 -6.40
N LEU A 41 4.27 1.59 -5.88
CA LEU A 41 3.22 2.06 -4.99
C LEU A 41 2.48 3.25 -5.59
N TYR A 42 1.22 3.37 -5.21
CA TYR A 42 0.35 4.50 -5.46
C TYR A 42 -0.29 4.94 -4.14
N LEU A 43 -0.37 6.25 -3.93
CA LEU A 43 -0.83 6.85 -2.68
C LEU A 43 -2.04 7.75 -2.92
N THR A 44 -3.01 7.74 -2.01
CA THR A 44 -4.16 8.66 -2.07
C THR A 44 -4.71 8.97 -0.68
N LYS A 45 -5.40 10.09 -0.51
CA LYS A 45 -6.03 10.45 0.78
C LYS A 45 -7.34 9.69 0.99
N THR A 46 -8.09 9.46 -0.09
CA THR A 46 -9.39 8.77 -0.10
C THR A 46 -9.28 7.43 -0.81
N PRO A 47 -9.69 6.30 -0.18
CA PRO A 47 -9.54 4.99 -0.79
C PRO A 47 -10.48 4.83 -1.99
N PHE A 48 -10.21 3.86 -2.86
CA PHE A 48 -11.19 3.43 -3.86
C PHE A 48 -12.37 2.74 -3.17
N ALA A 49 -13.59 3.09 -3.59
CA ALA A 49 -14.82 2.46 -3.09
C ALA A 49 -15.06 1.05 -3.66
N ALA A 50 -14.36 0.70 -4.74
CA ALA A 50 -14.45 -0.59 -5.44
C ALA A 50 -13.07 -0.91 -6.06
N PRO A 51 -12.82 -2.13 -6.55
CA PRO A 51 -11.63 -2.45 -7.31
C PRO A 51 -11.37 -1.40 -8.43
N PRO A 52 -10.19 -0.77 -8.46
CA PRO A 52 -9.92 0.32 -9.39
C PRO A 52 -9.90 -0.14 -10.85
N THR A 53 -10.45 0.68 -11.75
CA THR A 53 -10.35 0.49 -13.20
C THR A 53 -9.28 1.39 -13.79
N LEU A 54 -8.80 1.09 -15.02
CA LEU A 54 -7.81 1.93 -15.69
C LEU A 54 -8.30 3.38 -15.88
N VAL A 55 -9.58 3.56 -16.20
CA VAL A 55 -10.19 4.89 -16.34
C VAL A 55 -10.14 5.64 -15.03
N GLU A 56 -10.48 4.99 -13.91
CA GLU A 56 -10.50 5.64 -12.59
C GLU A 56 -9.10 5.97 -12.09
N VAL A 57 -8.12 5.08 -12.29
CA VAL A 57 -6.72 5.35 -11.95
C VAL A 57 -6.18 6.52 -12.76
N THR A 58 -6.43 6.53 -14.08
CA THR A 58 -5.99 7.62 -14.97
C THR A 58 -6.63 8.94 -14.58
N ARG A 59 -7.93 8.93 -14.26
CA ARG A 59 -8.65 10.11 -13.79
C ARG A 59 -8.01 10.68 -12.53
N ARG A 60 -7.75 9.84 -11.51
CA ARG A 60 -7.17 10.29 -10.24
C ARG A 60 -5.72 10.75 -10.34
N LEU A 61 -4.93 10.19 -11.24
CA LEU A 61 -3.56 10.66 -11.54
C LEU A 61 -3.56 12.05 -12.19
N ALA A 62 -4.65 12.42 -12.89
CA ALA A 62 -4.81 13.72 -13.53
C ALA A 62 -5.43 14.80 -12.62
N LEU A 63 -5.84 14.44 -11.39
CA LEU A 63 -6.42 15.40 -10.44
C LEU A 63 -5.36 16.35 -9.86
N ALA A 64 -5.80 17.55 -9.53
CA ALA A 64 -4.96 18.53 -8.83
C ALA A 64 -4.55 18.02 -7.43
N SER A 65 -3.41 18.47 -6.93
CA SER A 65 -2.87 18.09 -5.61
C SER A 65 -3.74 18.50 -4.42
N THR A 66 -4.62 19.48 -4.64
CA THR A 66 -5.61 19.91 -3.67
C THR A 66 -6.79 18.93 -3.55
N ASP A 67 -7.01 18.07 -4.54
CA ASP A 67 -8.08 17.08 -4.52
C ASP A 67 -7.78 15.94 -3.52
N ASP A 68 -8.80 15.43 -2.85
CA ASP A 68 -8.66 14.36 -1.87
C ASP A 68 -8.62 12.97 -2.51
N GLU A 69 -9.17 12.82 -3.71
CA GLU A 69 -9.09 11.60 -4.50
C GLU A 69 -7.81 11.50 -5.32
N GLN A 70 -6.98 12.55 -5.36
CA GLN A 70 -5.74 12.53 -6.12
C GLN A 70 -4.92 11.26 -5.81
N LEU A 71 -4.43 10.63 -6.89
CA LEU A 71 -3.48 9.53 -6.80
C LEU A 71 -2.07 10.04 -7.11
N VAL A 72 -1.11 9.68 -6.27
CA VAL A 72 0.32 9.98 -6.46
C VAL A 72 1.06 8.69 -6.79
N GLY A 73 1.84 8.68 -7.87
CA GLY A 73 2.63 7.54 -8.32
C GLY A 73 2.82 7.50 -9.85
N PRO A 74 3.47 6.46 -10.40
CA PRO A 74 4.04 5.32 -9.68
C PRO A 74 5.25 5.72 -8.83
N ILE A 75 5.33 5.18 -7.62
CA ILE A 75 6.48 5.29 -6.73
C ILE A 75 7.25 3.97 -6.81
N VAL A 76 8.53 4.01 -7.15
CA VAL A 76 9.33 2.79 -7.29
C VAL A 76 9.71 2.27 -5.91
N VAL A 77 9.43 0.99 -5.64
CA VAL A 77 9.89 0.31 -4.42
C VAL A 77 11.29 -0.19 -4.65
N GLN A 78 12.21 0.17 -3.75
CA GLN A 78 13.53 -0.44 -3.73
C GLN A 78 13.36 -1.86 -3.20
N LEU A 79 13.90 -2.86 -3.90
CA LEU A 79 13.72 -4.29 -3.60
C LEU A 79 14.20 -4.74 -2.20
N SER A 80 14.74 -3.82 -1.40
CA SER A 80 14.94 -3.98 0.04
C SER A 80 13.60 -3.83 0.78
N ARG A 81 12.96 -4.98 1.05
CA ARG A 81 11.89 -5.02 2.07
C ARG A 81 12.58 -5.14 3.43
N ALA A 82 12.45 -4.12 4.28
CA ALA A 82 12.85 -4.25 5.67
C ALA A 82 12.10 -5.43 6.30
N ALA A 83 12.79 -6.25 7.11
CA ALA A 83 12.19 -7.40 7.75
C ALA A 83 10.93 -6.96 8.51
N ALA A 84 9.82 -7.64 8.23
CA ALA A 84 8.56 -7.32 8.86
C ALA A 84 8.69 -7.68 10.36
N THR A 85 8.61 -6.68 11.24
CA THR A 85 8.66 -6.93 12.69
C THR A 85 7.33 -7.51 13.13
N GLY A 86 7.29 -8.83 13.27
CA GLY A 86 6.23 -9.53 13.99
C GLY A 86 6.40 -9.28 15.47
N ASN A 87 5.37 -8.72 16.10
CA ASN A 87 5.28 -8.66 17.56
C ASN A 87 4.23 -9.68 18.00
N THR A 88 4.30 -10.17 19.23
CA THR A 88 3.19 -10.85 19.89
C THR A 88 2.50 -9.86 20.83
N ILE A 89 1.17 -9.82 20.81
CA ILE A 89 0.35 -9.04 21.75
C ILE A 89 -0.19 -10.01 22.79
N ARG A 90 0.03 -9.74 24.08
CA ARG A 90 -0.51 -10.58 25.15
C ARG A 90 -1.82 -10.00 25.67
N VAL A 91 -2.91 -10.76 25.57
CA VAL A 91 -4.24 -10.39 26.11
C VAL A 91 -4.69 -11.50 27.05
N ASN A 92 -5.05 -11.15 28.29
CA ASN A 92 -5.50 -12.10 29.33
C ASN A 92 -4.59 -13.33 29.53
N GLY A 93 -3.27 -13.14 29.38
CA GLY A 93 -2.29 -14.21 29.59
C GLY A 93 -2.06 -15.13 28.39
N VAL A 94 -2.72 -14.88 27.25
CA VAL A 94 -2.53 -15.58 25.97
C VAL A 94 -1.77 -14.67 25.01
N ASP A 95 -0.76 -15.20 24.32
CA ASP A 95 0.00 -14.49 23.30
C ASP A 95 -0.70 -14.63 21.94
N TYR A 96 -0.91 -13.52 21.26
CA TYR A 96 -1.51 -13.42 19.93
C TYR A 96 -0.49 -12.84 18.95
N ASP A 97 -0.46 -13.32 17.71
CA ASP A 97 0.37 -12.69 16.68
C ASP A 97 -0.17 -11.29 16.35
N ALA A 98 0.66 -10.27 16.52
CA ALA A 98 0.32 -8.90 16.18
C ALA A 98 0.34 -8.71 14.66
N ALA A 99 -0.50 -7.79 14.17
CA ALA A 99 -0.39 -7.28 12.81
C ALA A 99 1.05 -6.85 12.51
N THR A 100 1.63 -7.43 11.47
CA THR A 100 3.06 -7.28 11.17
C THR A 100 3.30 -5.93 10.53
N VAL A 101 4.13 -5.07 11.13
CA VAL A 101 4.51 -3.81 10.50
C VAL A 101 5.37 -4.11 9.26
N SER A 102 4.89 -3.74 8.09
CA SER A 102 5.64 -3.80 6.83
C SER A 102 6.18 -2.42 6.49
N SER A 103 7.44 -2.36 6.06
CA SER A 103 8.10 -1.14 5.61
C SER A 103 8.77 -1.37 4.26
N TYR A 104 8.56 -0.42 3.35
CA TYR A 104 9.11 -0.41 2.00
C TYR A 104 10.00 0.81 1.84
N ASP A 105 11.25 0.58 1.45
CA ASP A 105 12.11 1.65 0.97
C ASP A 105 11.63 2.06 -0.43
N VAL A 106 11.50 3.37 -0.67
CA VAL A 106 10.90 3.90 -1.89
C VAL A 106 11.71 5.03 -2.48
N THR A 107 11.65 5.15 -3.80
CA THR A 107 12.17 6.26 -4.58
C THR A 107 11.10 6.81 -5.52
N MET A 108 11.04 8.14 -5.63
CA MET A 108 10.15 8.85 -6.54
C MET A 108 10.91 9.98 -7.22
N GLN A 109 10.62 10.24 -8.49
CA GLN A 109 11.14 11.42 -9.18
C GLN A 109 10.17 12.59 -8.97
N ASP A 110 10.69 13.78 -8.73
CA ASP A 110 9.87 14.99 -8.64
C ASP A 110 9.56 15.52 -10.05
N THR A 111 8.48 15.00 -10.65
CA THR A 111 8.09 15.27 -12.05
C THR A 111 6.69 15.86 -12.20
N SER A 112 5.98 16.09 -11.08
CA SER A 112 4.62 16.64 -11.08
C SER A 112 4.36 17.41 -9.78
N ASP A 113 3.41 18.34 -9.82
CA ASP A 113 2.96 19.10 -8.64
C ASP A 113 2.49 18.16 -7.50
N ALA A 114 1.92 17.01 -7.86
CA ALA A 114 1.52 15.96 -6.92
C ALA A 114 2.70 15.40 -6.14
N ASN A 115 3.81 15.12 -6.83
CA ASN A 115 5.03 14.56 -6.23
C ASN A 115 5.70 15.61 -5.34
N TYR A 116 5.74 16.87 -5.81
CA TYR A 116 6.26 17.99 -5.04
C TYR A 116 5.46 18.26 -3.76
N ASP A 117 4.13 18.31 -3.85
CA ASP A 117 3.28 18.54 -2.68
C ASP A 117 3.32 17.38 -1.69
N LEU A 118 3.41 16.15 -2.19
CA LEU A 118 3.67 14.99 -1.36
C LEU A 118 5.03 15.12 -0.64
N ALA A 119 6.09 15.52 -1.35
CA ALA A 119 7.40 15.75 -0.77
C ALA A 119 7.31 16.75 0.38
N ARG A 120 6.73 17.94 0.12
CA ARG A 120 6.55 18.99 1.13
C ARG A 120 5.78 18.51 2.34
N ALA A 121 4.68 17.77 2.12
CA ALA A 121 3.84 17.29 3.21
C ALA A 121 4.56 16.27 4.10
N THR A 122 5.47 15.46 3.55
CA THR A 122 6.17 14.41 4.31
C THR A 122 7.36 14.90 5.15
N GLN A 123 7.88 16.10 4.91
CA GLN A 123 9.04 16.67 5.63
C GLN A 123 8.79 16.90 7.13
N GLY A 124 7.54 16.96 7.58
CA GLY A 124 7.13 17.23 8.96
C GLY A 124 7.01 16.00 9.87
N GLY A 125 7.72 14.90 9.59
CA GLY A 125 7.61 13.65 10.36
C GLY A 125 6.70 12.58 9.74
N GLY A 126 6.31 12.78 8.48
CA GLY A 126 5.51 11.87 7.67
C GLY A 126 4.01 12.16 7.67
N ILE A 127 3.33 11.61 6.67
CA ILE A 127 1.88 11.76 6.49
C ILE A 127 1.19 10.42 6.39
N LYS A 128 -0.12 10.40 6.60
CA LYS A 128 -0.95 9.21 6.43
C LYS A 128 -1.64 9.19 5.06
N ARG A 129 -1.52 8.09 4.30
CA ARG A 129 -2.24 7.86 3.04
C ARG A 129 -2.64 6.40 2.89
N TYR A 130 -3.68 6.13 2.10
CA TYR A 130 -3.94 4.79 1.61
C TYR A 130 -2.88 4.43 0.58
N VAL A 131 -2.37 3.20 0.68
CA VAL A 131 -1.29 2.69 -0.17
C VAL A 131 -1.80 1.51 -0.96
N TYR A 132 -1.56 1.60 -2.26
CA TYR A 132 -1.82 0.55 -3.22
C TYR A 132 -0.51 0.15 -3.85
N GLY A 133 -0.24 -1.13 -3.99
CA GLY A 133 0.95 -1.61 -4.64
C GLY A 133 0.63 -2.49 -5.85
N VAL A 134 1.56 -2.46 -6.81
CA VAL A 134 1.57 -3.32 -7.98
C VAL A 134 2.79 -4.21 -7.88
N ASP A 135 2.58 -5.51 -8.00
CA ASP A 135 3.66 -6.49 -8.00
C ASP A 135 4.23 -6.72 -9.42
N GLN A 136 5.36 -7.41 -9.49
CA GLN A 136 6.03 -7.71 -10.77
C GLN A 136 5.15 -8.51 -11.77
N ASN A 137 4.07 -9.12 -11.29
CA ASN A 137 3.14 -9.92 -12.09
C ASN A 137 1.89 -9.11 -12.48
N ASN A 138 1.92 -7.78 -12.36
CA ASN A 138 0.78 -6.88 -12.62
C ASN A 138 -0.46 -7.19 -11.78
N ASN A 139 -0.26 -7.57 -10.52
CA ASN A 139 -1.36 -7.71 -9.56
C ASN A 139 -1.37 -6.52 -8.62
N TRP A 140 -2.56 -5.99 -8.39
CA TRP A 140 -2.78 -4.89 -7.47
C TRP A 140 -3.20 -5.43 -6.10
N PHE A 141 -2.68 -4.82 -5.05
CA PHE A 141 -3.04 -5.08 -3.65
C PHE A 141 -2.95 -3.77 -2.85
N GLY A 142 -3.53 -3.71 -1.65
CA GLY A 142 -3.54 -2.52 -0.78
C GLY A 142 -4.90 -1.87 -0.60
N GLY A 143 -4.90 -0.63 -0.10
CA GLY A 143 -6.11 0.15 0.17
C GLY A 143 -6.77 -0.16 1.51
N GLN A 144 -8.10 0.00 1.55
CA GLN A 144 -8.89 -0.16 2.78
C GLN A 144 -8.89 -1.61 3.31
N ASN A 145 -8.47 -2.60 2.53
CA ASN A 145 -8.44 -4.01 2.93
C ASN A 145 -7.05 -4.68 2.83
N GLY A 146 -6.07 -4.04 2.17
CA GLY A 146 -4.70 -4.58 2.04
C GLY A 146 -3.74 -4.21 3.17
N ILE A 147 -2.47 -3.89 2.85
CA ILE A 147 -1.29 -3.61 3.74
C ILE A 147 -1.53 -2.67 4.93
N THR A 148 -2.75 -2.17 5.13
CA THR A 148 -3.09 -1.30 6.23
C THR A 148 -4.49 -1.43 6.78
N GLY A 149 -5.45 -2.05 6.07
CA GLY A 149 -6.86 -1.87 6.44
C GLY A 149 -7.27 -0.39 6.64
N GLY A 150 -6.45 0.58 6.21
CA GLY A 150 -6.21 1.85 6.89
C GLY A 150 -5.14 2.70 6.19
N GLN A 151 -4.56 3.70 6.84
CA GLN A 151 -3.55 4.57 6.21
C GLN A 151 -2.12 4.22 6.68
N SER A 152 -1.17 4.14 5.73
CA SER A 152 0.27 3.99 6.02
C SER A 152 0.89 5.33 6.31
N THR A 153 1.98 5.33 7.08
CA THR A 153 2.85 6.49 7.25
C THR A 153 3.89 6.53 6.14
N ILE A 154 3.95 7.65 5.42
CA ILE A 154 4.92 7.92 4.37
C ILE A 154 5.86 9.00 4.86
N LYS A 155 7.17 8.72 4.79
CA LYS A 155 8.23 9.67 5.11
C LYS A 155 9.17 9.72 3.91
N LEU A 156 9.24 10.87 3.24
CA LEU A 156 10.17 11.10 2.15
C LEU A 156 11.13 12.22 2.53
N ARG A 157 12.34 12.14 1.98
CA ARG A 157 13.35 13.18 2.02
C ARG A 157 13.74 13.54 0.60
N VAL A 158 13.90 14.82 0.35
CA VAL A 158 14.46 15.32 -0.90
C VAL A 158 15.94 14.97 -0.93
N VAL A 159 16.35 14.35 -2.03
CA VAL A 159 17.75 14.13 -2.39
C VAL A 159 18.05 15.13 -3.50
N LEU A 160 18.77 16.20 -3.13
CA LEU A 160 19.20 17.19 -4.09
C LEU A 160 20.28 16.57 -4.99
N PRO A 161 20.13 16.68 -6.31
CA PRO A 161 21.13 16.19 -7.23
C PRO A 161 22.44 16.98 -7.12
N THR A 162 23.54 16.34 -7.50
CA THR A 162 24.86 16.98 -7.55
C THR A 162 25.08 17.80 -8.82
N GLY A 163 24.34 17.53 -9.90
CA GLY A 163 24.38 18.30 -11.14
C GLY A 163 23.06 19.04 -11.42
N GLU A 164 23.12 20.18 -12.11
CA GLU A 164 21.94 20.97 -12.50
C GLU A 164 21.02 20.26 -13.51
N THR A 165 21.49 19.20 -14.17
CA THR A 165 20.75 18.44 -15.18
C THR A 165 20.03 17.20 -14.64
N ASP A 166 20.31 16.81 -13.39
CA ASP A 166 19.77 15.59 -12.81
C ASP A 166 18.38 15.86 -12.21
N LEU A 167 17.48 14.89 -12.35
CA LEU A 167 16.15 14.99 -11.74
C LEU A 167 16.26 14.93 -10.21
N GLN A 168 15.52 15.82 -9.53
CA GLN A 168 15.38 15.73 -8.09
C GLN A 168 14.64 14.44 -7.73
N THR A 169 15.18 13.70 -6.78
CA THR A 169 14.57 12.45 -6.32
C THR A 169 14.17 12.57 -4.87
N LEU A 170 13.11 11.86 -4.52
CA LEU A 170 12.59 11.71 -3.18
C LEU A 170 12.86 10.27 -2.77
N THR A 171 13.57 10.06 -1.67
CA THR A 171 13.79 8.73 -1.12
C THR A 171 13.15 8.63 0.25
N GLY A 172 12.77 7.44 0.69
CA GLY A 172 12.21 7.30 2.02
C GLY A 172 11.55 5.97 2.28
N THR A 173 10.60 5.98 3.22
CA THR A 173 9.92 4.77 3.68
C THR A 173 8.41 4.94 3.65
N VAL A 174 7.73 3.86 3.26
CA VAL A 174 6.30 3.68 3.45
C VAL A 174 6.13 2.55 4.45
N SER A 175 5.54 2.86 5.60
CA SER A 175 5.35 1.90 6.70
C SER A 175 3.90 1.82 7.15
N GLY A 176 3.40 0.61 7.37
CA GLY A 176 2.01 0.36 7.73
C GLY A 176 1.83 -1.01 8.39
N LEU A 177 0.70 -1.18 9.07
CA LEU A 177 0.31 -2.47 9.65
C LEU A 177 -0.10 -3.42 8.52
N GLY A 178 0.82 -4.27 8.09
CA GLY A 178 0.56 -5.30 7.09
C GLY A 178 -0.60 -6.17 7.53
N LYS A 179 -1.73 -6.01 6.83
CA LYS A 179 -2.78 -7.03 6.77
C LYS A 179 -2.65 -7.75 5.44
N PHE A 180 -2.96 -9.03 5.46
CA PHE A 180 -3.06 -9.83 4.24
C PHE A 180 -4.28 -9.33 3.46
N ASP A 181 -4.06 -8.82 2.25
CA ASP A 181 -5.16 -8.41 1.36
C ASP A 181 -5.75 -9.67 0.71
N PRO A 182 -7.07 -9.93 0.84
CA PRO A 182 -7.67 -11.05 0.13
C PRO A 182 -7.68 -10.79 -1.39
N LYS A 183 -7.42 -11.87 -2.13
CA LYS A 183 -7.44 -12.05 -3.60
C LYS A 183 -6.80 -10.92 -4.44
N ARG A 184 -5.71 -11.27 -5.12
CA ARG A 184 -5.13 -10.44 -6.17
C ARG A 184 -6.17 -10.08 -7.22
N ILE A 185 -6.26 -8.80 -7.52
CA ILE A 185 -6.98 -8.33 -8.70
C ILE A 185 -5.96 -7.98 -9.78
N ALA A 186 -6.34 -8.23 -11.03
CA ALA A 186 -5.55 -7.77 -12.17
C ALA A 186 -5.38 -6.26 -12.04
N SER A 187 -4.11 -5.81 -12.05
CA SER A 187 -3.82 -4.40 -11.96
C SER A 187 -4.33 -3.70 -13.20
N PRO A 188 -5.13 -2.62 -13.08
CA PRO A 188 -5.48 -1.78 -14.22
C PRO A 188 -4.28 -1.07 -14.85
N VAL A 189 -3.13 -1.02 -14.16
CA VAL A 189 -1.89 -0.38 -14.64
C VAL A 189 -0.73 -1.38 -14.64
N ALA A 190 0.16 -1.28 -15.62
CA ALA A 190 1.34 -2.13 -15.65
C ALA A 190 2.36 -1.70 -14.58
N ALA A 191 3.10 -2.68 -14.08
CA ALA A 191 4.32 -2.46 -13.32
C ALA A 191 5.33 -1.66 -14.15
N VAL A 192 5.87 -0.60 -13.55
CA VAL A 192 6.92 0.24 -14.10
C VAL A 192 8.23 -0.10 -13.39
N PHE A 193 9.22 -0.53 -14.15
CA PHE A 193 10.56 -0.79 -13.65
C PHE A 193 11.41 0.49 -13.76
N GLY A 194 12.04 0.87 -12.65
CA GLY A 194 12.94 2.02 -12.57
C GLY A 194 14.39 1.65 -12.90
#